data_AF-Q3LBW6-F1
#
_entry.id   AF-Q3LBW6-F1
#
_cell.length_a   1.000
_cell.length_b   1.000
_cell.length_c   1.000
_cell.angle_alpha   90.00
_cell.angle_beta   90.00
_cell.angle_gamma   90.00
#
_symmetry.space_group_name_H-M   'P 1'
#
loop_
_entity.id
_entity.type
_entity.pdbx_description
1 polymer ?
#
loop_
_entity_poly.entity_id
_entity_poly.type
_entity_poly.pdbx_seq_one_letter_code
_entity_poly.pdbx_strand_id
1 'polypeptide(L)'
;QNHNSSEIKRIYDLMQVSYDYFIKTTDKAHQASVQAIFDKLHQQGDIYLGRYQGLYSVAEEAYISEKDLVDGKTFNGETPILITEKTYFFKLSKYQSKLLDYLESNPDLIKPKTQRKELLNLLKEPLDDLSISRTSFKWGIPVSFEQKHVIYVWIDALSNYLTGLGYHPNETSQQFLHYWPCDLHVIGKDILRFHLIYWPILLMALKIKLPKQFLIHPWILFDKNKMSKSKGNVLYVDDLLKIFSVDTIRYFVLHEIPYANDGNITYELLAERHNSDLVL
;
A
#
# COMPACT_ATOMS: atom_id res chain seq x y z
N GLN A 1 18.68 -8.11 3.85
CA GLN A 1 17.21 -8.24 3.71
C GLN A 1 16.54 -8.67 5.00
N ASN A 2 17.08 -9.68 5.70
CA ASN A 2 16.55 -10.10 6.99
C ASN A 2 16.57 -8.99 8.05
N HIS A 3 17.56 -8.10 8.04
CA HIS A 3 17.70 -7.02 9.02
C HIS A 3 16.46 -6.12 9.16
N ASN A 4 15.91 -5.57 8.06
CA ASN A 4 14.76 -4.66 8.19
C ASN A 4 13.48 -5.39 8.61
N SER A 5 13.28 -6.62 8.13
CA SER A 5 12.11 -7.42 8.56
C SER A 5 12.22 -7.89 10.01
N SER A 6 13.42 -8.21 10.49
CA SER A 6 13.65 -8.53 11.90
C SER A 6 13.46 -7.31 12.80
N GLU A 7 13.87 -6.12 12.36
CA GLU A 7 13.64 -4.89 13.11
C GLU A 7 12.14 -4.56 13.23
N ILE A 8 11.35 -4.76 12.17
CA ILE A 8 9.90 -4.56 12.25
C ILE A 8 9.28 -5.54 13.25
N LYS A 9 9.66 -6.82 13.23
CA LYS A 9 9.21 -7.81 14.22
C LYS A 9 9.59 -7.40 15.64
N ARG A 10 10.84 -6.99 15.86
CA ARG A 10 11.33 -6.50 17.15
C ARG A 10 10.49 -5.34 17.67
N ILE A 11 10.16 -4.37 16.82
CA ILE A 11 9.30 -3.23 17.19
C ILE A 11 7.88 -3.70 17.53
N TYR A 12 7.31 -4.64 16.78
CA TYR A 12 6.00 -5.21 17.06
C TYR A 12 6.00 -5.94 18.42
N ASP A 13 7.03 -6.71 18.70
CA ASP A 13 7.19 -7.44 19.96
C ASP A 13 7.36 -6.46 21.14
N LEU A 14 8.16 -5.40 20.98
CA LEU A 14 8.30 -4.32 21.97
C LEU A 14 6.97 -3.62 22.25
N MET A 15 6.16 -3.37 21.22
CA MET A 15 4.84 -2.75 21.34
C MET A 15 3.74 -3.73 21.73
N GLN A 16 4.09 -5.00 22.02
CA GLN A 16 3.18 -6.07 22.41
C GLN A 16 2.01 -6.22 21.41
N VAL A 17 2.34 -6.23 20.12
CA VAL A 17 1.36 -6.45 19.05
C VAL A 17 1.13 -7.95 18.91
N SER A 18 -0.08 -8.40 19.20
CA SER A 18 -0.51 -9.78 18.94
C SER A 18 -0.90 -9.95 17.48
N TYR A 19 -0.21 -10.81 16.75
CA TYR A 19 -0.51 -11.18 15.37
C TYR A 19 -0.39 -12.70 15.18
N ASP A 20 -1.26 -13.29 14.37
CA ASP A 20 -1.22 -14.74 14.08
C ASP A 20 -0.19 -15.09 13.00
N TYR A 21 0.05 -14.16 12.08
CA TYR A 21 0.94 -14.39 10.94
C TYR A 21 1.71 -13.14 10.55
N PHE A 22 3.02 -13.30 10.31
CA PHE A 22 3.89 -12.25 9.78
C PHE A 22 4.39 -12.67 8.40
N ILE A 23 3.77 -12.12 7.36
CA ILE A 23 4.10 -12.42 5.97
C ILE A 23 5.36 -11.70 5.50
N LYS A 24 6.16 -12.36 4.66
CA LYS A 24 7.20 -11.72 3.86
C LYS A 24 6.95 -12.02 2.38
N THR A 25 7.05 -11.02 1.52
CA THR A 25 6.91 -11.23 0.07
C THR A 25 8.05 -12.06 -0.54
N THR A 26 9.13 -12.29 0.23
CA THR A 26 10.21 -13.20 -0.12
C THR A 26 9.92 -14.67 0.22
N ASP A 27 8.80 -14.98 0.89
CA ASP A 27 8.42 -16.35 1.21
C ASP A 27 8.07 -17.12 -0.08
N LYS A 28 8.60 -18.33 -0.25
CA LYS A 28 8.45 -19.11 -1.50
C LYS A 28 6.99 -19.34 -1.90
N ALA A 29 6.12 -19.61 -0.92
CA ALA A 29 4.70 -19.80 -1.16
C ALA A 29 4.02 -18.53 -1.70
N HIS A 30 4.40 -17.36 -1.15
CA HIS A 30 3.93 -16.07 -1.66
C HIS A 30 4.39 -15.85 -3.11
N GLN A 31 5.67 -16.06 -3.40
CA GLN A 31 6.22 -15.87 -4.74
C GLN A 31 5.52 -16.76 -5.78
N ALA A 32 5.33 -18.05 -5.45
CA ALA A 32 4.64 -19.00 -6.32
C ALA A 32 3.19 -18.58 -6.60
N SER A 33 2.45 -18.18 -5.57
CA SER A 33 1.07 -17.71 -5.73
C SER A 33 0.97 -16.42 -6.54
N VAL A 34 1.90 -15.47 -6.36
CA VAL A 34 1.92 -14.23 -7.15
C VAL A 34 2.23 -14.52 -8.62
N GLN A 35 3.17 -15.41 -8.92
CA GLN A 35 3.43 -15.85 -10.29
C GLN A 35 2.18 -16.47 -10.92
N ALA A 36 1.52 -17.38 -10.20
CA ALA A 36 0.29 -18.00 -10.70
C ALA A 36 -0.85 -16.99 -10.88
N ILE A 37 -0.95 -15.98 -10.01
CA ILE A 37 -1.94 -14.88 -10.16
C ILE A 37 -1.67 -14.13 -11.46
N PHE A 38 -0.41 -13.75 -11.69
CA PHE A 38 0.00 -13.03 -12.90
C PHE A 38 -0.29 -13.87 -14.16
N ASP A 39 0.06 -15.15 -14.14
CA ASP A 39 -0.16 -16.06 -15.27
C ASP A 39 -1.65 -16.22 -15.59
N LYS A 40 -2.49 -16.38 -14.57
CA LYS A 40 -3.94 -16.47 -14.74
C LYS A 40 -4.52 -15.20 -15.37
N LEU A 41 -4.12 -14.03 -14.88
CA LEU A 41 -4.56 -12.74 -15.41
C LEU A 41 -4.10 -12.52 -16.85
N HIS A 42 -2.90 -12.97 -17.20
CA HIS A 42 -2.39 -12.97 -18.57
C HIS A 42 -3.19 -13.91 -19.48
N GLN A 43 -3.39 -15.17 -19.06
CA GLN A 43 -4.14 -16.18 -19.83
C GLN A 43 -5.58 -15.76 -20.11
N GLN A 44 -6.25 -15.07 -19.18
CA GLN A 44 -7.62 -14.57 -19.38
C GLN A 44 -7.69 -13.22 -20.12
N GLY A 45 -6.55 -12.66 -20.53
CA GLY A 45 -6.46 -11.45 -21.35
C GLY A 45 -6.62 -10.13 -20.58
N ASP A 46 -6.46 -10.14 -19.25
CA ASP A 46 -6.44 -8.92 -18.42
C ASP A 46 -5.06 -8.30 -18.29
N ILE A 47 -4.01 -9.05 -18.63
CA ILE A 47 -2.65 -8.54 -18.76
C ILE A 47 -2.23 -8.58 -20.23
N TYR A 48 -1.60 -7.52 -20.70
CA TYR A 48 -1.05 -7.43 -22.06
C TYR A 48 0.29 -6.72 -22.08
N LEU A 49 1.13 -7.03 -23.06
CA LEU A 49 2.40 -6.33 -23.25
C LEU A 49 2.16 -4.99 -23.93
N GLY A 50 2.66 -3.91 -23.34
CA GLY A 50 2.63 -2.57 -23.90
C GLY A 50 3.98 -1.88 -23.80
N ARG A 51 3.96 -0.56 -24.00
CA ARG A 51 5.12 0.32 -23.80
C ARG A 51 4.72 1.44 -22.87
N TYR A 52 5.45 1.58 -21.77
CA TYR A 52 5.35 2.76 -20.92
C TYR A 52 6.30 3.82 -21.44
N GLN A 53 5.81 5.04 -21.59
CA GLN A 53 6.59 6.22 -21.96
C GLN A 53 6.49 7.22 -20.82
N GLY A 54 7.63 7.66 -20.31
CA GLY A 54 7.69 8.65 -19.25
C GLY A 54 8.92 9.52 -19.40
N LEU A 55 8.78 10.80 -19.07
CA LEU A 55 9.91 11.72 -18.99
C LEU A 55 10.72 11.36 -17.74
N TYR A 56 12.03 11.23 -17.88
CA TYR A 56 12.94 10.86 -16.82
C TYR A 56 14.07 11.89 -16.75
N SER A 57 14.29 12.43 -15.57
CA SER A 57 15.43 13.29 -15.26
C SER A 57 16.62 12.42 -14.89
N VAL A 58 17.73 12.57 -15.61
CA VAL A 58 18.99 11.90 -15.28
C VAL A 58 19.63 12.57 -14.07
N ALA A 59 19.48 13.91 -13.92
CA ALA A 59 20.03 14.63 -12.78
C ALA A 59 19.33 14.30 -11.46
N GLU A 60 18.03 14.01 -11.49
CA GLU A 60 17.22 13.69 -10.30
C GLU A 60 16.99 12.17 -10.13
N GLU A 61 17.43 11.36 -11.10
CA GLU A 61 17.17 9.92 -11.19
C GLU A 61 15.69 9.56 -10.96
N ALA A 62 14.79 10.37 -11.52
CA ALA A 62 13.35 10.29 -11.26
C ALA A 62 12.51 10.49 -12.52
N TYR A 63 11.32 9.87 -12.54
CA TYR A 63 10.31 10.19 -13.54
C TYR A 63 9.66 11.54 -13.22
N ILE A 64 9.53 12.37 -14.24
CA ILE A 64 9.00 13.73 -14.17
C ILE A 64 7.64 13.75 -14.85
N SER A 65 6.65 14.35 -14.19
CA SER A 65 5.35 14.61 -14.81
C SER A 65 5.48 15.74 -15.82
N GLU A 66 4.78 15.66 -16.95
CA GLU A 66 4.71 16.78 -17.90
C GLU A 66 4.21 18.08 -17.25
N LYS A 67 3.36 17.97 -16.22
CA LYS A 67 2.83 19.11 -15.46
C LYS A 67 3.87 19.80 -14.57
N ASP A 68 4.95 19.11 -14.24
CA ASP A 68 6.02 19.60 -13.37
C ASP A 68 7.15 20.27 -14.17
N LEU A 69 7.00 20.35 -15.50
CA LEU A 69 7.96 21.00 -16.39
C LEU A 69 7.63 22.46 -16.62
N VAL A 70 8.65 23.30 -16.58
CA VAL A 70 8.61 24.70 -17.00
C VAL A 70 9.41 24.81 -18.29
N ASP A 71 8.76 25.19 -19.39
CA ASP A 71 9.35 25.23 -20.74
C ASP A 71 10.06 23.92 -21.16
N GLY A 72 9.47 22.77 -20.79
CA GLY A 72 10.02 21.45 -21.10
C GLY A 72 11.27 21.07 -20.30
N LYS A 73 11.55 21.78 -19.19
CA LYS A 73 12.68 21.53 -18.30
C LYS A 73 12.22 21.28 -16.86
N THR A 74 13.00 20.48 -16.13
CA THR A 74 12.84 20.30 -14.67
C THR A 74 13.14 21.60 -13.93
N PHE A 75 12.81 21.64 -12.63
CA PHE A 75 13.17 22.78 -11.77
C PHE A 75 14.68 23.10 -11.79
N ASN A 76 15.51 22.08 -12.04
CA ASN A 76 16.96 22.20 -12.13
C ASN A 76 17.46 22.60 -13.53
N GLY A 77 16.55 22.89 -14.48
CA GLY A 77 16.88 23.31 -15.84
C GLY A 77 17.29 22.20 -16.79
N GLU A 78 17.16 20.93 -16.40
CA GLU A 78 17.43 19.76 -17.24
C GLU A 78 16.22 19.48 -18.15
N THR A 79 16.46 19.20 -19.43
CA THR A 79 15.42 18.62 -20.29
C THR A 79 15.35 17.11 -20.03
N PRO A 80 14.26 16.59 -19.44
CA PRO A 80 14.15 15.17 -19.16
C PRO A 80 14.09 14.36 -20.45
N ILE A 81 14.65 13.16 -20.42
CA ILE A 81 14.65 12.24 -21.56
C ILE A 81 13.39 11.38 -21.55
N LEU A 82 12.81 11.13 -22.72
CA LEU A 82 11.71 10.19 -22.85
C LEU A 82 12.23 8.76 -22.77
N ILE A 83 11.98 8.08 -21.65
CA ILE A 83 12.30 6.65 -21.51
C ILE A 83 11.08 5.85 -21.95
N THR A 84 11.31 4.93 -22.89
CA THR A 84 10.32 3.92 -23.28
C THR A 84 10.74 2.56 -22.74
N GLU A 85 9.94 1.97 -21.86
CA GLU A 85 10.16 0.63 -21.32
C GLU A 85 9.02 -0.30 -21.76
N LYS A 86 9.37 -1.49 -22.27
CA LYS A 86 8.38 -2.55 -22.46
C LYS A 86 7.90 -3.00 -21.09
N THR A 87 6.59 -3.03 -20.88
CA THR A 87 6.00 -3.48 -19.62
C THR A 87 4.67 -4.15 -19.89
N TYR A 88 4.35 -5.12 -19.05
CA TYR A 88 3.01 -5.67 -18.95
C TYR A 88 2.09 -4.68 -18.23
N PHE A 89 0.93 -4.46 -18.83
CA PHE A 89 -0.14 -3.64 -18.30
C PHE A 89 -1.31 -4.51 -17.83
N PHE A 90 -1.91 -4.14 -16.72
CA PHE A 90 -3.17 -4.68 -16.22
C PHE A 90 -4.32 -3.77 -16.63
N LYS A 91 -5.38 -4.36 -17.20
CA LYS A 91 -6.57 -3.67 -17.70
C LYS A 91 -7.45 -3.11 -16.59
N LEU A 92 -6.99 -2.10 -15.85
CA LEU A 92 -7.78 -1.44 -14.80
C LEU A 92 -9.04 -0.79 -15.37
N SER A 93 -8.90 -0.11 -16.51
CA SER A 93 -9.97 0.59 -17.21
C SER A 93 -11.23 -0.28 -17.39
N LYS A 94 -11.04 -1.55 -17.75
CA LYS A 94 -12.09 -2.56 -17.97
C LYS A 94 -13.02 -2.76 -16.76
N TYR A 95 -12.56 -2.50 -15.54
CA TYR A 95 -13.30 -2.79 -14.30
C TYR A 95 -13.84 -1.54 -13.61
N GLN A 96 -13.58 -0.35 -14.13
CA GLN A 96 -13.96 0.90 -13.48
C GLN A 96 -15.46 1.00 -13.17
N SER A 97 -16.33 0.67 -14.13
CA SER A 97 -17.79 0.70 -13.93
C SER A 97 -18.21 -0.25 -12.81
N LYS A 98 -17.65 -1.48 -12.76
CA LYS A 98 -17.95 -2.44 -11.68
C LYS A 98 -17.46 -1.96 -10.32
N LEU A 99 -16.31 -1.27 -10.29
CA LEU A 99 -15.79 -0.66 -9.07
C LEU A 99 -16.72 0.46 -8.56
N LEU A 100 -17.20 1.32 -9.46
CA LEU A 100 -18.15 2.37 -9.11
C LEU A 100 -19.45 1.77 -8.54
N ASP A 101 -20.05 0.80 -9.21
CA ASP A 101 -21.26 0.12 -8.74
C ASP A 101 -21.05 -0.48 -7.34
N TYR A 102 -19.88 -1.08 -7.10
CA TYR A 102 -19.51 -1.63 -5.81
C TYR A 102 -19.40 -0.56 -4.72
N LEU A 103 -18.74 0.56 -4.99
CA LEU A 103 -18.56 1.68 -4.05
C LEU A 103 -19.87 2.43 -3.75
N GLU A 104 -20.77 2.48 -4.72
CA GLU A 104 -22.10 3.09 -4.57
C GLU A 104 -23.02 2.20 -3.75
N SER A 105 -23.02 0.89 -4.02
CA SER A 105 -23.84 -0.10 -3.32
C SER A 105 -23.40 -0.39 -1.88
N ASN A 106 -22.17 0.00 -1.51
CA ASN A 106 -21.60 -0.26 -0.19
C ASN A 106 -21.12 1.05 0.48
N PRO A 107 -22.04 1.92 0.96
CA PRO A 107 -21.70 3.24 1.46
C PRO A 107 -20.82 3.23 2.73
N ASP A 108 -20.88 2.16 3.52
CA ASP A 108 -20.12 2.00 4.76
C ASP A 108 -18.81 1.21 4.59
N LEU A 109 -18.45 0.86 3.35
CA LEU A 109 -17.23 0.12 3.01
C LEU A 109 -15.96 0.84 3.49
N ILE A 110 -15.96 2.17 3.45
CA ILE A 110 -14.77 2.99 3.72
C ILE A 110 -15.06 3.88 4.92
N LYS A 111 -14.18 3.80 5.93
CA LYS A 111 -14.20 4.74 7.05
C LYS A 111 -12.83 5.43 7.20
N PRO A 112 -12.79 6.73 7.50
CA PRO A 112 -13.93 7.66 7.66
C PRO A 112 -14.62 8.00 6.32
N LYS A 113 -15.88 8.44 6.39
CA LYS A 113 -16.71 8.76 5.20
C LYS A 113 -16.11 9.84 4.29
N THR A 114 -15.24 10.70 4.84
CA THR A 114 -14.53 11.75 4.08
C THR A 114 -13.68 11.16 2.95
N GLN A 115 -13.01 10.03 3.19
CA GLN A 115 -12.13 9.36 2.22
C GLN A 115 -12.90 8.80 1.02
N ARG A 116 -14.16 8.38 1.22
CA ARG A 116 -15.04 7.91 0.14
C ARG A 116 -15.31 9.00 -0.89
N LYS A 117 -15.50 10.25 -0.46
CA LYS A 117 -15.79 11.38 -1.36
C LYS A 117 -14.62 11.67 -2.29
N GLU A 118 -13.39 11.63 -1.76
CA GLU A 118 -12.17 11.81 -2.54
C GLU A 118 -12.01 10.70 -3.59
N LEU A 119 -12.21 9.45 -3.18
CA LEU A 119 -12.17 8.30 -4.07
C LEU A 119 -13.18 8.40 -5.22
N LEU A 120 -14.45 8.70 -4.91
CA LEU A 120 -15.50 8.84 -5.94
C LEU A 120 -15.22 9.99 -6.89
N ASN A 121 -14.63 11.10 -6.41
CA ASN A 121 -14.22 12.19 -7.28
C ASN A 121 -13.08 11.77 -8.23
N LEU A 122 -12.10 10.98 -7.76
CA LEU A 122 -11.02 10.46 -8.61
C LEU A 122 -11.57 9.54 -9.70
N LEU A 123 -12.57 8.70 -9.37
CA LEU A 123 -13.17 7.75 -10.31
C LEU A 123 -14.16 8.37 -11.31
N LYS A 124 -14.35 9.70 -11.29
CA LYS A 124 -15.06 10.42 -12.36
C LYS A 124 -14.27 10.43 -13.67
N GLU A 125 -12.94 10.43 -13.57
CA GLU A 125 -12.06 10.35 -14.72
C GLU A 125 -11.84 8.89 -15.12
N PRO A 126 -11.70 8.56 -16.42
CA PRO A 126 -11.34 7.23 -16.86
C PRO A 126 -10.02 6.75 -16.22
N LEU A 127 -10.01 5.50 -15.74
CA LEU A 127 -8.82 4.86 -15.20
C LEU A 127 -7.91 4.42 -16.35
N ASP A 128 -6.66 4.85 -16.34
CA ASP A 128 -5.62 4.26 -17.18
C ASP A 128 -5.24 2.85 -16.73
N ASP A 129 -4.80 2.03 -17.67
CA ASP A 129 -4.25 0.70 -17.38
C ASP A 129 -2.94 0.80 -16.61
N LEU A 130 -2.71 -0.15 -15.70
CA LEU A 130 -1.60 -0.10 -14.75
C LEU A 130 -0.40 -0.87 -15.28
N SER A 131 0.77 -0.24 -15.34
CA SER A 131 2.04 -0.96 -15.52
C SER A 131 2.33 -1.83 -14.30
N ILE A 132 2.45 -3.14 -14.51
CA ILE A 132 2.61 -4.17 -13.46
C ILE A 132 3.88 -5.01 -13.62
N SER A 133 4.82 -4.59 -14.47
CA SER A 133 6.13 -5.22 -14.56
C SER A 133 7.25 -4.20 -14.81
N ARG A 134 8.50 -4.58 -14.59
CA ARG A 134 9.68 -3.79 -14.95
C ARG A 134 10.81 -4.68 -15.45
N THR A 135 11.66 -4.13 -16.30
CA THR A 135 12.90 -4.75 -16.81
C THR A 135 14.16 -4.06 -16.28
N SER A 136 14.01 -2.85 -15.76
CA SER A 136 15.08 -1.98 -15.25
C SER A 136 15.78 -2.51 -13.99
N PHE A 137 15.17 -3.43 -13.23
CA PHE A 137 15.79 -4.02 -12.05
C PHE A 137 15.46 -5.51 -11.90
N LYS A 138 16.34 -6.23 -11.20
CA LYS A 138 16.23 -7.69 -10.98
C LYS A 138 15.61 -8.06 -9.62
N TRP A 139 15.41 -7.09 -8.73
CA TRP A 139 14.90 -7.34 -7.39
C TRP A 139 13.37 -7.42 -7.37
N GLY A 140 12.82 -8.62 -7.28
CA GLY A 140 11.40 -8.91 -7.14
C GLY A 140 11.04 -10.30 -7.68
N ILE A 141 9.74 -10.56 -7.85
CA ILE A 141 9.24 -11.85 -8.34
C ILE A 141 9.28 -11.84 -9.88
N PRO A 142 9.99 -12.76 -10.55
CA PRO A 142 10.03 -12.77 -12.01
C PRO A 142 8.70 -13.24 -12.60
N VAL A 143 8.33 -12.68 -13.76
CA VAL A 143 7.22 -13.20 -14.58
C VAL A 143 7.61 -14.58 -15.11
N SER A 144 6.76 -15.58 -14.88
CA SER A 144 7.12 -16.99 -15.09
C SER A 144 7.50 -17.28 -16.56
N PHE A 145 6.79 -16.69 -17.51
CA PHE A 145 6.97 -16.86 -18.95
C PHE A 145 7.90 -15.83 -19.60
N GLU A 146 8.36 -14.80 -18.87
CA GLU A 146 9.30 -13.79 -19.38
C GLU A 146 10.20 -13.30 -18.23
N GLN A 147 11.27 -14.06 -17.98
CA GLN A 147 12.14 -13.89 -16.81
C GLN A 147 12.90 -12.55 -16.79
N LYS A 148 12.94 -11.81 -17.91
CA LYS A 148 13.49 -10.44 -17.94
C LYS A 148 12.59 -9.43 -17.23
N HIS A 149 11.30 -9.74 -17.09
CA HIS A 149 10.35 -8.91 -16.39
C HIS A 149 10.22 -9.36 -14.94
N VAL A 150 10.25 -8.38 -14.05
CA VAL A 150 9.92 -8.53 -12.63
C VAL A 150 8.53 -7.97 -12.41
N ILE A 151 7.66 -8.71 -11.71
CA ILE A 151 6.32 -8.29 -11.32
C ILE A 151 6.46 -7.07 -10.41
N TYR A 152 5.86 -5.97 -10.83
CA TYR A 152 5.95 -4.70 -10.14
C TYR A 152 5.11 -4.72 -8.86
N VAL A 153 5.62 -4.01 -7.86
CA VAL A 153 5.34 -4.14 -6.42
C VAL A 153 3.85 -4.26 -6.06
N TRP A 154 2.92 -3.66 -6.79
CA TRP A 154 1.52 -3.66 -6.36
C TRP A 154 0.80 -5.00 -6.50
N ILE A 155 1.04 -5.79 -7.55
CA ILE A 155 0.42 -7.13 -7.64
C ILE A 155 1.03 -8.06 -6.59
N ASP A 156 2.34 -8.01 -6.42
CA ASP A 156 3.09 -8.72 -5.37
C ASP A 156 2.55 -8.35 -3.97
N ALA A 157 2.71 -7.09 -3.57
CA ALA A 157 2.40 -6.63 -2.24
C ALA A 157 0.91 -6.78 -1.93
N LEU A 158 -0.02 -6.38 -2.80
CA LEU A 158 -1.46 -6.53 -2.48
C LEU A 158 -1.89 -7.99 -2.34
N SER A 159 -1.25 -8.91 -3.07
CA SER A 159 -1.54 -10.34 -2.96
C SER A 159 -1.10 -10.94 -1.63
N ASN A 160 -0.35 -10.22 -0.79
CA ASN A 160 0.01 -10.67 0.56
C ASN A 160 -1.23 -11.08 1.39
N TYR A 161 -2.36 -10.37 1.23
CA TYR A 161 -3.58 -10.67 1.97
C TYR A 161 -4.19 -12.03 1.62
N LEU A 162 -4.05 -12.47 0.38
CA LEU A 162 -4.53 -13.78 -0.07
C LEU A 162 -3.52 -14.87 0.27
N THR A 163 -2.25 -14.62 -0.06
CA THR A 163 -1.16 -15.59 0.12
C THR A 163 -0.82 -15.85 1.58
N GLY A 164 -1.04 -14.88 2.47
CA GLY A 164 -0.94 -15.06 3.93
C GLY A 164 -1.99 -16.03 4.48
N LEU A 165 -3.09 -16.21 3.76
CA LEU A 165 -4.09 -17.25 4.02
C LEU A 165 -3.85 -18.51 3.17
N GLY A 166 -2.72 -18.62 2.46
CA GLY A 166 -2.40 -19.77 1.62
C GLY A 166 -3.22 -19.87 0.32
N TYR A 167 -3.75 -18.76 -0.20
CA TYR A 167 -4.40 -18.75 -1.51
C TYR A 167 -3.39 -19.02 -2.64
N HIS A 168 -3.76 -19.92 -3.56
CA HIS A 168 -3.12 -20.10 -4.86
C HIS A 168 -4.21 -20.23 -5.93
N PRO A 169 -4.07 -19.67 -7.14
CA PRO A 169 -5.13 -19.71 -8.15
C PRO A 169 -5.62 -21.10 -8.58
N ASN A 170 -4.78 -22.13 -8.37
CA ASN A 170 -5.07 -23.53 -8.66
C ASN A 170 -5.35 -24.36 -7.40
N GLU A 171 -5.12 -23.82 -6.21
CA GLU A 171 -5.23 -24.55 -4.94
C GLU A 171 -5.75 -23.62 -3.85
N THR A 172 -6.83 -24.02 -3.17
CA THR A 172 -7.41 -23.20 -2.11
C THR A 172 -7.16 -23.85 -0.76
N SER A 173 -6.48 -23.14 0.15
CA SER A 173 -6.26 -23.62 1.52
C SER A 173 -7.55 -23.53 2.37
N GLN A 174 -7.61 -24.32 3.44
CA GLN A 174 -8.69 -24.22 4.44
C GLN A 174 -8.72 -22.86 5.15
N GLN A 175 -7.55 -22.26 5.40
CA GLN A 175 -7.45 -20.94 6.03
C GLN A 175 -8.08 -19.85 5.14
N PHE A 176 -7.82 -19.90 3.82
CA PHE A 176 -8.43 -18.96 2.88
C PHE A 176 -9.96 -19.10 2.88
N LEU A 177 -10.47 -20.34 2.82
CA LEU A 177 -11.92 -20.59 2.84
C LEU A 177 -12.59 -20.12 4.14
N HIS A 178 -11.87 -20.20 5.26
CA HIS A 178 -12.40 -19.81 6.57
C HIS A 178 -12.38 -18.30 6.79
N TYR A 179 -11.25 -17.64 6.48
CA TYR A 179 -11.03 -16.23 6.83
C TYR A 179 -11.35 -15.24 5.70
N TRP A 180 -11.45 -15.68 4.44
CA TRP A 180 -11.74 -14.78 3.33
C TRP A 180 -13.25 -14.71 3.02
N PRO A 181 -13.85 -13.52 2.79
CA PRO A 181 -13.20 -12.21 2.62
C PRO A 181 -12.77 -11.53 3.92
N CYS A 182 -11.66 -10.79 3.84
CA CYS A 182 -11.15 -9.94 4.92
C CYS A 182 -12.26 -9.01 5.46
N ASP A 183 -12.46 -9.04 6.78
CA ASP A 183 -13.44 -8.19 7.46
C ASP A 183 -13.01 -6.71 7.47
N LEU A 184 -11.73 -6.44 7.71
CA LEU A 184 -11.20 -5.09 7.82
C LEU A 184 -9.75 -4.99 7.36
N HIS A 185 -9.51 -4.16 6.33
CA HIS A 185 -8.16 -3.67 6.04
C HIS A 185 -7.91 -2.36 6.78
N VAL A 186 -6.86 -2.31 7.61
CA VAL A 186 -6.40 -1.08 8.26
C VAL A 186 -5.18 -0.55 7.50
N ILE A 187 -5.29 0.65 6.94
CA ILE A 187 -4.24 1.25 6.10
C ILE A 187 -4.11 2.75 6.34
N GLY A 188 -2.93 3.30 6.02
CA GLY A 188 -2.72 4.74 5.99
C GLY A 188 -3.34 5.39 4.75
N LYS A 189 -3.73 6.67 4.87
CA LYS A 189 -4.30 7.44 3.75
C LYS A 189 -3.39 7.56 2.52
N ASP A 190 -2.08 7.42 2.69
CA ASP A 190 -1.07 7.49 1.61
C ASP A 190 -1.16 6.32 0.62
N ILE A 191 -1.72 5.18 1.04
CA ILE A 191 -1.86 3.97 0.22
C ILE A 191 -3.31 3.67 -0.17
N LEU A 192 -4.20 4.66 -0.03
CA LEU A 192 -5.63 4.56 -0.31
C LEU A 192 -5.91 4.08 -1.74
N ARG A 193 -5.26 4.68 -2.75
CA ARG A 193 -5.48 4.35 -4.17
C ARG A 193 -5.21 2.86 -4.46
N PHE A 194 -4.18 2.29 -3.86
CA PHE A 194 -3.81 0.90 -4.06
C PHE A 194 -4.88 -0.05 -3.49
N HIS A 195 -5.44 0.28 -2.33
CA HIS A 195 -6.38 -0.60 -1.62
C HIS A 195 -7.84 -0.40 -2.00
N LEU A 196 -8.21 0.78 -2.51
CA LEU A 196 -9.59 1.11 -2.87
C LEU A 196 -9.86 1.09 -4.38
N ILE A 197 -8.82 1.04 -5.22
CA ILE A 197 -8.97 0.92 -6.69
C ILE A 197 -8.28 -0.35 -7.20
N TYR A 198 -6.97 -0.46 -7.02
CA TYR A 198 -6.22 -1.54 -7.66
C TYR A 198 -6.55 -2.88 -7.03
N TRP A 199 -6.64 -2.93 -5.71
CA TRP A 199 -6.93 -4.15 -4.98
C TRP A 199 -8.32 -4.72 -5.29
N PRO A 200 -9.42 -3.96 -5.20
CA PRO A 200 -10.74 -4.49 -5.54
C PRO A 200 -10.83 -4.90 -7.01
N ILE A 201 -10.22 -4.15 -7.94
CA ILE A 201 -10.21 -4.52 -9.36
C ILE A 201 -9.41 -5.82 -9.58
N LEU A 202 -8.27 -5.99 -8.93
CA LEU A 202 -7.49 -7.22 -8.98
C LEU A 202 -8.33 -8.42 -8.49
N LEU A 203 -9.03 -8.27 -7.37
CA LEU A 203 -9.93 -9.30 -6.86
C LEU A 203 -11.11 -9.57 -7.80
N MET A 204 -11.71 -8.54 -8.41
CA MET A 204 -12.76 -8.69 -9.42
C MET A 204 -12.27 -9.46 -10.65
N ALA A 205 -11.05 -9.18 -11.13
CA ALA A 205 -10.44 -9.90 -12.24
C ALA A 205 -10.19 -11.38 -11.89
N LEU A 206 -9.76 -11.65 -10.65
CA LEU A 206 -9.58 -13.01 -10.14
C LEU A 206 -10.89 -13.70 -9.73
N LYS A 207 -12.03 -13.01 -9.76
CA LYS A 207 -13.35 -13.47 -9.30
C LYS A 207 -13.35 -13.89 -7.82
N ILE A 208 -12.59 -13.16 -7.00
CA ILE A 208 -12.51 -13.37 -5.56
C ILE A 208 -13.45 -12.38 -4.85
N LYS A 209 -14.09 -12.82 -3.75
CA LYS A 209 -14.95 -11.95 -2.92
C LYS A 209 -14.17 -10.73 -2.43
N LEU A 210 -14.80 -9.56 -2.44
CA LEU A 210 -14.17 -8.30 -2.03
C LEU A 210 -14.15 -8.15 -0.48
N PRO A 211 -13.20 -7.38 0.08
CA PRO A 211 -13.14 -7.12 1.52
C PRO A 211 -14.39 -6.38 2.01
N LYS A 212 -14.80 -6.65 3.25
CA LYS A 212 -16.04 -6.10 3.82
C LYS A 212 -15.90 -4.64 4.23
N GLN A 213 -14.71 -4.22 4.66
CA GLN A 213 -14.47 -2.85 5.10
C GLN A 213 -13.00 -2.43 5.01
N PHE A 214 -12.78 -1.12 4.89
CA PHE A 214 -11.48 -0.46 4.95
C PHE A 214 -11.51 0.66 5.99
N LEU A 215 -10.55 0.63 6.91
CA LEU A 215 -10.23 1.71 7.83
C LEU A 215 -9.01 2.45 7.31
N ILE A 216 -9.20 3.72 6.95
CA ILE A 216 -8.16 4.61 6.47
C ILE A 216 -7.77 5.54 7.61
N HIS A 217 -6.65 5.24 8.27
CA HIS A 217 -6.16 6.09 9.35
C HIS A 217 -5.34 7.27 8.80
N PRO A 218 -5.35 8.42 9.50
CA PRO A 218 -4.62 9.60 9.09
C PRO A 218 -3.12 9.47 9.42
N TRP A 219 -2.34 10.51 9.11
CA TRP A 219 -0.94 10.56 9.53
C TRP A 219 -0.83 10.91 11.02
N ILE A 220 0.23 10.40 11.64
CA ILE A 220 0.73 10.90 12.92
C ILE A 220 1.88 11.86 12.60
N LEU A 221 1.70 13.12 12.97
CA LEU A 221 2.67 14.20 12.80
C LEU A 221 3.46 14.37 14.09
N PHE A 222 4.74 14.70 13.98
CA PHE A 222 5.55 15.09 15.14
C PHE A 222 5.70 16.61 15.16
N ASP A 223 5.24 17.25 16.23
CA ASP A 223 5.19 18.71 16.36
C ASP A 223 4.63 19.40 15.10
N LYS A 224 3.46 18.94 14.65
CA LYS A 224 2.70 19.41 13.48
C LYS A 224 3.41 19.24 12.14
N ASN A 225 4.54 18.55 12.11
CA ASN A 225 5.32 18.31 10.92
C ASN A 225 5.29 16.84 10.52
N LYS A 226 5.28 16.56 9.21
CA LYS A 226 5.49 15.20 8.70
C LYS A 226 6.90 14.76 9.10
N MET A 227 7.01 13.57 9.68
CA MET A 227 8.29 12.99 10.07
C MET A 227 9.13 12.67 8.83
N SER A 228 10.40 13.10 8.81
CA SER A 228 11.37 12.69 7.80
C SER A 228 12.78 12.60 8.38
N LYS A 229 13.54 11.59 7.92
CA LYS A 229 14.95 11.42 8.32
C LYS A 229 15.79 12.67 8.01
N SER A 230 15.54 13.30 6.86
CA SER A 230 16.26 14.49 6.41
C SER A 230 16.04 15.72 7.30
N LYS A 231 14.89 15.82 7.97
CA LYS A 231 14.58 16.92 8.90
C LYS A 231 14.97 16.61 10.34
N GLY A 232 15.45 15.40 10.62
CA GLY A 232 15.84 14.97 11.97
C GLY A 232 14.67 14.88 12.96
N ASN A 233 13.41 14.95 12.50
CA ASN A 233 12.21 14.98 13.35
C ASN A 233 11.50 13.62 13.41
N VAL A 234 12.26 12.52 13.32
CA VAL A 234 11.70 11.17 13.38
C VAL A 234 11.56 10.75 14.84
N LEU A 235 10.37 10.29 15.21
CA LEU A 235 10.11 9.70 16.51
C LEU A 235 10.33 8.18 16.43
N TYR A 236 11.27 7.66 17.21
CA TYR A 236 11.53 6.22 17.29
C TYR A 236 10.83 5.62 18.50
N VAL A 237 10.22 4.43 18.31
CA VAL A 237 9.57 3.66 19.38
C VAL A 237 10.56 3.36 20.50
N ASP A 238 11.80 3.00 20.16
CA ASP A 238 12.87 2.74 21.14
C ASP A 238 13.15 3.94 22.04
N ASP A 239 13.02 5.17 21.53
CA ASP A 239 13.24 6.38 22.32
C ASP A 239 12.03 6.69 23.21
N LEU A 240 10.82 6.48 22.70
CA LEU A 240 9.60 6.62 23.51
C LEU A 240 9.60 5.65 24.69
N LEU A 241 10.00 4.40 24.48
CA LEU A 241 10.00 3.36 25.50
C LEU A 241 11.04 3.55 26.61
N LYS A 242 12.01 4.46 26.43
CA LYS A 242 12.93 4.86 27.51
C LYS A 242 12.23 5.74 28.56
N ILE A 243 11.09 6.33 28.21
CA ILE A 243 10.40 7.36 29.01
C ILE A 243 9.01 6.88 29.39
N PHE A 244 8.28 6.28 28.46
CA PHE A 244 6.88 5.89 28.63
C PHE A 244 6.70 4.38 28.55
N SER A 245 5.72 3.87 29.31
CA SER A 245 5.31 2.48 29.17
C SER A 245 4.68 2.21 27.81
N VAL A 246 4.68 0.94 27.38
CA VAL A 246 4.00 0.49 26.16
C VAL A 246 2.52 0.89 26.18
N ASP A 247 1.86 0.73 27.32
CA ASP A 247 0.44 1.03 27.49
C ASP A 247 0.16 2.53 27.38
N THR A 248 1.04 3.38 27.92
CA THR A 248 0.96 4.83 27.75
C THR A 248 0.97 5.22 26.27
N ILE A 249 1.89 4.67 25.49
CA ILE A 249 2.02 4.98 24.06
C ILE A 249 0.79 4.48 23.29
N ARG A 250 0.33 3.26 23.58
CA ARG A 250 -0.86 2.67 22.94
C ARG A 250 -2.12 3.46 23.28
N TYR A 251 -2.31 3.83 24.55
CA TYR A 251 -3.40 4.67 24.99
C TYR A 251 -3.39 6.01 24.25
N PHE A 252 -2.25 6.69 24.22
CA PHE A 252 -2.11 7.97 23.54
C PHE A 252 -2.50 7.88 22.05
N VAL A 253 -1.98 6.88 21.33
CA VAL A 253 -2.27 6.73 19.89
C VAL A 253 -3.76 6.43 19.65
N LEU A 254 -4.43 5.70 20.53
CA LEU A 254 -5.85 5.39 20.37
C LEU A 254 -6.78 6.50 20.86
N HIS A 255 -6.35 7.27 21.85
CA HIS A 255 -7.16 8.31 22.50
C HIS A 255 -6.99 9.69 21.85
N GLU A 256 -5.74 10.11 21.64
CA GLU A 256 -5.42 11.49 21.23
C GLU A 256 -5.40 11.65 19.71
N ILE A 257 -4.99 10.62 18.96
CA ILE A 257 -4.93 10.70 17.50
C ILE A 257 -6.36 10.65 16.93
N PRO A 258 -6.83 11.71 16.26
CA PRO A 258 -8.18 11.74 15.74
C PRO A 258 -8.41 10.64 14.70
N TYR A 259 -9.63 10.11 14.68
CA TYR A 259 -10.00 9.07 13.72
C TYR A 259 -9.96 9.55 12.25
N ALA A 260 -10.27 10.83 12.00
CA ALA A 260 -10.51 11.34 10.65
C ALA A 260 -9.46 12.33 10.12
N ASN A 261 -8.69 12.96 11.01
CA ASN A 261 -7.76 14.04 10.68
C ASN A 261 -6.36 13.70 11.21
N ASP A 262 -5.33 14.27 10.60
CA ASP A 262 -3.95 14.07 11.07
C ASP A 262 -3.81 14.43 12.54
N GLY A 263 -3.27 13.49 13.31
CA GLY A 263 -3.00 13.67 14.73
C GLY A 263 -1.59 14.15 14.96
N ASN A 264 -1.36 14.74 16.12
CA ASN A 264 -0.06 15.25 16.52
C ASN A 264 0.45 14.51 17.75
N ILE A 265 1.74 14.19 17.76
CA ILE A 265 2.42 13.62 18.91
C ILE A 265 3.64 14.47 19.28
N THR A 266 3.79 14.76 20.57
CA THR A 266 5.01 15.34 21.16
C THR A 266 5.27 14.65 22.50
N TYR A 267 6.49 14.79 23.04
CA TYR A 267 6.83 14.23 24.35
C TYR A 267 6.01 14.88 25.46
N GLU A 268 5.72 16.17 25.34
CA GLU A 268 4.91 16.94 26.29
C GLU A 268 3.47 16.44 26.32
N LEU A 269 2.85 16.24 25.15
CA LEU A 269 1.49 15.72 25.05
C LEU A 269 1.38 14.29 25.61
N LEU A 270 2.38 13.45 25.33
CA LEU A 270 2.45 12.10 25.90
C LEU A 270 2.56 12.15 27.43
N ALA A 271 3.44 13.00 27.97
CA ALA A 271 3.60 13.16 29.41
C ALA A 271 2.34 13.73 30.07
N GLU A 272 1.68 14.68 29.43
CA GLU A 272 0.41 15.24 29.91
C GLU A 272 -0.64 14.14 30.04
N ARG A 273 -0.91 13.37 28.98
CA ARG A 273 -1.90 12.28 28.99
C ARG A 273 -1.55 11.15 29.95
N HIS A 274 -0.26 10.82 30.03
CA HIS A 274 0.20 9.83 31.00
C HIS A 274 -0.14 10.25 32.43
N ASN A 275 0.21 11.49 32.80
CA ASN A 275 0.02 12.00 34.14
C ASN A 275 -1.46 12.26 34.45
N SER A 276 -2.24 12.78 33.50
CA SER A 276 -3.64 13.13 33.71
C SER A 276 -4.57 11.93 33.77
N ASP A 277 -4.34 10.92 32.91
CA ASP A 277 -5.34 9.88 32.66
C ASP A 277 -4.93 8.50 33.22
N LEU A 278 -3.63 8.24 33.42
CA LEU A 278 -3.13 6.90 33.74
C LEU A 278 -2.47 6.79 35.14
N VAL A 279 -2.03 7.90 35.73
CA VAL A 279 -1.30 7.91 37.01
C VAL A 279 -2.14 8.50 38.15
N LEU A 280 -3.13 9.33 37.85
CA LEU A 280 -4.02 9.96 38.83
C LEU A 280 -5.22 9.07 39.19
#